data_AF-A0A966SUR8-F1
#
_entry.id   AF-A0A966SUR8-F1
#
_cell.length_a   1.000
_cell.length_b   1.000
_cell.length_c   1.000
_cell.angle_alpha   90.00
_cell.angle_beta   90.00
_cell.angle_gamma   90.00
#
_symmetry.space_group_name_H-M   'P 1'
#
loop_
_entity.id
_entity.type
_entity.pdbx_description
1 polymer ?
#
loop_
_entity_poly.entity_id
_entity_poly.type
_entity_poly.pdbx_seq_one_letter_code
_entity_poly.pdbx_strand_id
1 'polypeptide(L)'
;MAIKITRRGAGWAMIADQPGANSWADPDAVVGGGSWGFLSLDESTGTVYVPTDSASPDLVGIWRPGDNKWANSTVALDAMTGKIKWGFQNNRHDIWDMDTMA
;
A
#
# COMPACT_ATOMS: atom_id res chain seq x y z
N MET A 1 -14.21 -11.19 -1.81
CA MET A 1 -13.01 -10.38 -1.52
C MET A 1 -13.32 -8.92 -1.79
N ALA A 2 -13.15 -8.02 -0.82
CA ALA A 2 -13.22 -6.58 -1.06
C ALA A 2 -11.95 -5.93 -0.50
N ILE A 3 -11.02 -5.57 -1.38
CA ILE A 3 -9.92 -4.66 -1.02
C ILE A 3 -10.56 -3.30 -0.73
N LYS A 4 -10.42 -2.83 0.51
CA LYS A 4 -11.01 -1.56 0.93
C LYS A 4 -10.16 -0.40 0.42
N ILE A 5 -10.74 0.42 -0.45
CA ILE A 5 -10.19 1.71 -0.87
C ILE A 5 -10.83 2.77 0.02
N THR A 6 -10.01 3.61 0.65
CA THR A 6 -10.48 4.66 1.56
C THR A 6 -10.05 6.02 1.04
N ARG A 7 -10.94 7.02 1.12
CA ARG A 7 -10.60 8.41 0.80
C ARG A 7 -9.81 9.01 1.96
N ARG A 8 -8.65 9.60 1.67
CA ARG A 8 -7.77 10.25 2.64
C ARG A 8 -7.33 11.59 2.04
N GLY A 9 -7.62 12.68 2.73
CA GLY A 9 -7.41 14.03 2.21
C GLY A 9 -7.98 14.22 0.79
N ALA A 10 -7.11 14.62 -0.14
CA ALA A 10 -7.46 14.85 -1.54
C ALA A 10 -7.41 13.58 -2.43
N GLY A 11 -6.96 12.43 -1.90
CA GLY A 11 -6.72 11.23 -2.70
C GLY A 11 -7.36 9.95 -2.15
N TRP A 12 -6.95 8.84 -2.75
CA TRP A 12 -7.35 7.49 -2.36
C TRP A 12 -6.14 6.75 -1.82
N ALA A 13 -6.37 5.93 -0.81
CA ALA A 13 -5.38 5.02 -0.28
C ALA A 13 -5.96 3.62 -0.18
N MET A 14 -5.21 2.67 -0.71
CA MET A 14 -5.43 1.26 -0.45
C MET A 14 -4.79 0.95 0.90
N ILE A 15 -5.40 0.05 1.68
CA ILE A 15 -4.72 -0.57 2.85
C ILE A 15 -4.34 0.42 3.98
N ALA A 16 -4.86 1.65 3.96
CA ALA A 16 -4.55 2.72 4.92
C ALA A 16 -4.97 2.44 6.37
N ASP A 17 -5.95 1.56 6.58
CA ASP A 17 -6.46 1.24 7.92
C ASP A 17 -5.79 -0.03 8.50
N GLN A 18 -4.60 -0.39 8.01
CA GLN A 18 -3.92 -1.64 8.33
C GLN A 18 -2.61 -1.37 9.09
N PRO A 19 -2.06 -2.37 9.82
CA PRO A 19 -0.84 -2.17 10.61
C PRO A 19 0.29 -1.61 9.74
N GLY A 20 0.97 -0.55 10.19
CA GLY A 20 1.98 0.17 9.39
C GLY A 20 1.53 1.57 8.95
N ALA A 21 0.25 1.90 9.06
CA ALA A 21 -0.27 3.24 8.78
C ALA A 21 0.37 4.35 9.65
N ASN A 22 0.85 4.00 10.85
CA ASN A 22 1.60 4.91 11.73
C ASN A 22 3.01 5.29 11.22
N SER A 23 3.43 4.75 10.08
CA SER A 23 4.69 5.12 9.44
C SER A 23 4.63 6.42 8.63
N TRP A 24 3.45 7.02 8.49
CA TRP A 24 3.28 8.35 7.92
C TRP A 24 3.30 9.39 9.04
N ALA A 25 4.06 10.46 8.87
CA ALA A 25 4.07 11.56 9.84
C ALA A 25 2.72 12.29 9.93
N ASP A 26 2.02 12.39 8.80
CA ASP A 26 0.65 12.91 8.72
C ASP A 26 -0.30 11.80 8.20
N PRO A 27 -1.20 11.28 9.04
CA PRO A 27 -2.19 10.28 8.64
C PRO A 27 -3.16 10.73 7.55
N ASP A 28 -3.33 12.04 7.35
CA ASP A 28 -4.18 12.59 6.27
C ASP A 28 -3.41 12.75 4.95
N ALA A 29 -2.08 12.64 4.99
CA ALA A 29 -1.21 12.57 3.81
C ALA A 29 -1.06 11.15 3.25
N VAL A 30 -1.77 10.16 3.80
CA VAL A 30 -1.79 8.78 3.28
C VAL A 30 -2.55 8.76 1.95
N VAL A 31 -1.84 8.90 0.85
CA VAL A 31 -2.38 8.86 -0.51
C VAL A 31 -1.43 8.09 -1.43
N GLY A 32 -2.01 7.42 -2.44
CA GLY A 32 -1.26 6.49 -3.29
C GLY A 32 -1.24 5.07 -2.70
N GLY A 33 -0.21 4.28 -3.04
CA GLY A 33 -0.14 2.88 -2.62
C GLY A 33 -1.28 2.03 -3.20
N GLY A 34 -1.77 2.40 -4.39
CA GLY A 34 -2.75 1.63 -5.15
C GLY A 34 -2.19 0.29 -5.61
N SER A 35 -2.88 -0.37 -6.54
CA SER A 35 -2.33 -1.54 -7.22
C SER A 35 -2.81 -1.51 -8.67
N TRP A 36 -1.91 -1.20 -9.61
CA TRP A 36 -2.18 -1.35 -11.04
C TRP A 36 -1.65 -2.67 -11.63
N GLY A 37 -0.82 -3.39 -10.88
CA GLY A 37 -0.21 -4.65 -11.28
C GLY A 37 -1.16 -5.86 -11.25
N PHE A 38 -0.61 -7.04 -11.59
CA PHE A 38 -1.34 -8.30 -11.50
C PHE A 38 -1.41 -8.79 -10.04
N LEU A 39 -2.51 -9.45 -9.69
CA LEU A 39 -2.70 -10.09 -8.39
C LEU A 39 -2.57 -11.59 -8.56
N SER A 40 -2.02 -12.28 -7.56
CA SER A 40 -2.02 -13.74 -7.50
C SER A 40 -2.79 -14.24 -6.28
N LEU A 41 -3.48 -15.37 -6.43
CA LEU A 41 -4.27 -16.01 -5.37
C LEU A 41 -3.72 -17.42 -5.13
N ASP A 42 -3.39 -17.71 -3.88
CA ASP A 42 -3.23 -19.07 -3.38
C ASP A 42 -4.53 -19.50 -2.69
N GLU A 43 -5.32 -20.32 -3.39
CA GLU A 43 -6.61 -20.82 -2.92
C GLU A 43 -6.47 -21.72 -1.68
N SER A 44 -5.36 -22.45 -1.56
CA SER A 44 -5.16 -23.41 -0.47
C SER A 44 -5.01 -22.71 0.89
N THR A 45 -4.42 -21.52 0.90
CA THR A 45 -4.22 -20.71 2.10
C THR A 45 -5.17 -19.51 2.19
N GLY A 46 -6.02 -19.31 1.17
CA GLY A 46 -6.89 -18.16 1.03
C GLY A 46 -6.11 -16.84 1.04
N THR A 47 -4.96 -16.79 0.38
CA THR A 47 -4.04 -15.64 0.41
C THR A 47 -3.97 -14.98 -0.96
N VAL A 48 -4.19 -13.66 -1.01
CA VAL A 48 -3.98 -12.86 -2.21
C VAL A 48 -2.72 -12.03 -2.04
N TYR A 49 -1.82 -12.09 -3.01
CA TYR A 49 -0.63 -11.28 -3.06
C TYR A 49 -0.89 -10.08 -3.97
N VAL A 50 -0.66 -8.88 -3.43
CA VAL A 50 -0.93 -7.62 -4.10
C VAL A 50 0.35 -6.78 -4.14
N PRO A 51 0.86 -6.43 -5.33
CA PRO A 51 1.82 -5.35 -5.46
C PRO A 51 1.16 -4.00 -5.18
N THR A 52 1.88 -3.09 -4.53
CA THR A 52 1.42 -1.73 -4.34
C THR A 52 2.30 -0.69 -5.02
N ASP A 53 1.64 0.35 -5.49
CA ASP A 53 2.22 1.46 -6.24
C ASP A 53 2.88 2.49 -5.29
N SER A 54 3.42 3.55 -5.86
CA SER A 54 4.13 4.61 -5.15
C SER A 54 3.21 5.46 -4.25
N ALA A 55 3.81 6.05 -3.22
CA ALA A 55 3.17 7.04 -2.37
C ALA A 55 3.12 8.39 -3.07
N SER A 56 1.97 9.07 -3.02
CA SER A 56 1.82 10.36 -3.67
C SER A 56 2.05 11.53 -2.70
N PRO A 57 2.57 12.68 -3.15
CA PRO A 57 3.13 12.94 -4.47
C PRO A 57 4.40 12.13 -4.74
N ASP A 58 4.54 11.59 -5.96
CA ASP A 58 5.45 10.47 -6.23
C ASP A 58 6.93 10.91 -6.23
N LEU A 59 7.20 12.10 -6.75
CA LEU A 59 8.56 12.65 -6.90
C LEU A 59 8.98 13.63 -5.78
N VAL A 60 8.08 13.95 -4.84
CA VAL A 60 8.33 14.97 -3.81
C VAL A 60 8.03 14.41 -2.42
N GLY A 61 9.05 13.81 -1.79
CA GLY A 61 8.94 13.15 -0.48
C GLY A 61 8.80 14.08 0.72
N ILE A 62 9.21 15.36 0.62
CA ILE A 62 9.24 16.28 1.77
C ILE A 62 7.89 16.50 2.44
N TRP A 63 6.78 16.29 1.73
CA TRP A 63 5.42 16.45 2.23
C TRP A 63 4.86 15.21 2.93
N ARG A 64 5.55 14.07 2.82
CA ARG A 64 5.13 12.79 3.36
C ARG A 64 6.26 12.08 4.13
N PRO A 65 6.88 12.73 5.14
CA PRO A 65 7.96 12.11 5.89
C PRO A 65 7.51 10.80 6.55
N GLY A 66 8.44 9.84 6.63
CA GLY A 66 8.21 8.49 7.13
C GLY A 66 8.28 7.42 6.03
N ASP A 67 8.09 6.14 6.39
CA ASP A 67 8.30 5.02 5.46
C ASP A 67 7.23 4.94 4.36
N ASN A 68 6.07 5.56 4.57
CA ASN A 68 4.91 5.55 3.67
C ASN A 68 4.26 4.17 3.45
N LYS A 69 4.17 3.33 4.49
CA LYS A 69 3.53 2.01 4.34
C LYS A 69 2.03 2.12 4.08
N TRP A 70 1.45 1.36 3.14
CA TRP A 70 2.01 0.25 2.38
C TRP A 70 2.26 0.60 0.90
N ALA A 71 2.78 1.78 0.58
CA ALA A 71 3.27 2.05 -0.78
C ALA A 71 4.53 1.22 -1.10
N ASN A 72 4.78 1.00 -2.39
CA ASN A 72 5.96 0.29 -2.93
C ASN A 72 6.23 -1.03 -2.20
N SER A 73 5.21 -1.86 -2.05
CA SER A 73 5.23 -3.06 -1.22
C SER A 73 4.64 -4.25 -1.95
N THR A 74 5.01 -5.45 -1.51
CA THR A 74 4.23 -6.66 -1.74
C THR A 74 3.50 -7.02 -0.46
N VAL A 75 2.17 -7.07 -0.51
CA VAL A 75 1.34 -7.41 0.65
C VAL A 75 0.58 -8.71 0.42
N ALA A 76 0.55 -9.56 1.43
CA ALA A 76 -0.27 -10.76 1.47
C ALA A 76 -1.52 -10.49 2.29
N LEU A 77 -2.68 -10.55 1.65
CA LEU A 77 -3.98 -10.30 2.25
C LEU A 77 -4.73 -11.61 2.42
N ASP A 78 -5.50 -11.72 3.49
CA ASP A 78 -6.55 -12.72 3.60
C ASP A 78 -7.64 -12.43 2.56
N ALA A 79 -7.92 -13.39 1.67
CA ALA A 79 -8.78 -13.22 0.51
C ALA A 79 -10.25 -12.89 0.89
N MET A 80 -10.69 -13.30 2.07
CA MET A 80 -12.07 -13.11 2.52
C MET A 80 -12.25 -11.77 3.22
N THR A 81 -11.29 -11.40 4.06
CA THR A 81 -11.37 -10.24 4.96
C THR A 81 -10.61 -9.02 4.48
N GLY A 82 -9.66 -9.17 3.55
CA GLY A 82 -8.76 -8.11 3.10
C GLY A 82 -7.76 -7.66 4.16
N LYS A 83 -7.61 -8.39 5.27
CA LYS A 83 -6.63 -8.08 6.32
C LYS A 83 -5.22 -8.50 5.90
N ILE A 84 -4.23 -7.68 6.23
CA ILE A 84 -2.82 -8.05 6.02
C ILE A 84 -2.48 -9.26 6.88
N LYS A 85 -2.00 -10.33 6.23
CA LYS A 85 -1.34 -11.48 6.87
C LYS A 85 0.14 -11.16 7.11
N TRP A 86 0.80 -10.62 6.08
CA TRP A 86 2.16 -10.09 6.14
C TRP A 86 2.40 -9.13 4.98
N GLY A 87 3.47 -8.34 5.04
CA GLY A 87 3.89 -7.49 3.92
C GLY A 87 5.39 -7.22 3.94
N PHE A 88 5.96 -7.02 2.76
CA PHE A 88 7.33 -6.56 2.55
C PHE A 88 7.30 -5.25 1.78
N GLN A 89 8.01 -4.24 2.25
CA GLN A 89 8.11 -2.96 1.56
C GLN A 89 9.45 -2.89 0.83
N ASN A 90 9.38 -2.77 -0.49
CA ASN A 90 10.52 -2.73 -1.39
C ASN A 90 11.24 -1.38 -1.24
N ASN A 91 10.50 -0.28 -1.36
CA ASN A 91 11.03 1.07 -1.24
C ASN A 91 10.36 1.81 -0.09
N ARG A 92 11.16 2.24 0.90
CA ARG A 92 10.71 3.14 1.96
C ARG A 92 10.87 4.57 1.47
N HIS A 93 9.87 5.41 1.72
CA HIS A 93 9.93 6.82 1.38
C HIS A 93 10.37 7.04 -0.09
N ASP A 94 9.69 6.37 -1.02
CA ASP A 94 10.06 6.44 -2.44
C ASP A 94 10.02 7.90 -2.93
N ILE A 95 10.97 8.32 -3.76
CA ILE A 95 10.98 9.67 -4.38
C ILE A 95 11.24 9.58 -5.88
N TRP A 96 11.03 8.39 -6.44
CA TRP A 96 11.49 8.00 -7.77
C TRP A 96 10.38 7.42 -8.63
N ASP A 97 9.15 7.34 -8.12
CA ASP A 97 8.00 6.73 -8.78
C ASP A 97 8.26 5.25 -9.15
N MET A 98 8.87 4.52 -8.21
CA MET A 98 9.26 3.12 -8.42
C MET A 98 8.17 2.16 -7.97
N ASP A 99 7.09 2.09 -8.75
CA ASP A 99 6.00 1.15 -8.50
C ASP A 99 6.50 -0.29 -8.38
N THR A 100 5.97 -1.01 -7.39
CA THR A 100 6.27 -2.44 -7.27
C THR A 100 5.40 -3.19 -8.26
N MET A 101 5.98 -3.81 -9.27
CA MET A 101 5.27 -4.81 -10.09
C MET A 101 5.66 -6.18 -9.55
N ALA A 102 4.80 -6.76 -8.72
CA ALA A 102 4.92 -8.14 -8.28
C ALA A 102 4.32 -9.07 -9.35
#